data_AF-A0A1G3L503-F1
#
_entry.id   AF-A0A1G3L503-F1
#
_cell.length_a   1.000
_cell.length_b   1.000
_cell.length_c   1.000
_cell.angle_alpha   90.00
_cell.angle_beta   90.00
_cell.angle_gamma   90.00
#
_symmetry.space_group_name_H-M   'P 1'
#
loop_
_entity.id
_entity.type
_entity.pdbx_description
1 polymer ?
#
loop_
_entity_poly.entity_id
_entity_poly.type
_entity_poly.pdbx_seq_one_letter_code
_entity_poly.pdbx_strand_id
1 'polypeptide(L)'
;MIQSLVSSELLVAIFLDLTISGAWGGVVLCQEIRKIRGMIPIFVVSGYSQDPEMIQPQDYGFPASLGKPFGMGELVSLLNIYLK
;
A
#
# COMPACT_ATOMS: atom_id res chain seq x y z
N MET A 1 7.42 -2.55 -12.25
CA MET A 1 7.21 -2.12 -10.86
C MET A 1 8.51 -2.14 -10.06
N ILE A 2 9.14 -3.28 -9.78
CA ILE A 2 10.38 -3.27 -8.97
C ILE A 2 11.50 -2.43 -9.63
N GLN A 3 11.65 -2.49 -10.96
CA GLN A 3 12.61 -1.64 -11.67
C GLN A 3 12.34 -0.14 -11.52
N SER A 4 11.07 0.31 -11.48
CA SER A 4 10.74 1.72 -11.24
C SER A 4 11.00 2.12 -9.79
N LEU A 5 10.96 1.16 -8.86
CA LEU A 5 11.39 1.37 -7.47
C LEU A 5 12.92 1.46 -7.32
N VAL A 6 13.70 1.35 -8.39
CA VAL A 6 15.16 1.58 -8.37
C VAL A 6 15.51 2.94 -9.01
N SER A 7 14.55 3.63 -9.64
CA SER A 7 14.79 4.93 -10.31
C SER A 7 15.19 6.04 -9.34
N SER A 8 15.77 7.13 -9.85
CA SER A 8 16.09 8.32 -9.04
C SER A 8 14.88 9.23 -8.78
N GLU A 9 13.68 8.84 -9.21
CA GLU A 9 12.48 9.65 -8.99
C GLU A 9 12.06 9.61 -7.52
N LEU A 10 11.57 10.76 -7.03
CA LEU A 10 11.08 10.89 -5.66
C LEU A 10 9.75 10.15 -5.52
N LEU A 11 9.78 8.98 -4.88
CA LEU A 11 8.58 8.23 -4.55
C LEU A 11 8.14 8.53 -3.12
N VAL A 12 6.94 9.10 -2.97
CA VAL A 12 6.43 9.56 -1.67
C VAL A 12 5.43 8.60 -1.01
N ALA A 13 4.72 7.79 -1.80
CA ALA A 13 3.78 6.78 -1.32
C ALA A 13 3.58 5.67 -2.35
N ILE A 14 3.09 4.53 -1.91
CA ILE A 14 2.68 3.41 -2.75
C ILE A 14 1.30 2.92 -2.31
N PHE A 15 0.44 2.58 -3.27
CA PHE A 15 -0.83 1.89 -3.03
C PHE A 15 -0.76 0.53 -3.71
N LEU A 16 -1.01 -0.54 -2.96
CA LEU A 16 -0.98 -1.91 -3.44
C LEU A 16 -2.37 -2.53 -3.38
N ASP A 17 -2.77 -3.20 -4.45
CA ASP A 17 -3.93 -4.08 -4.40
C ASP A 17 -3.60 -5.30 -3.52
N LEU A 18 -4.51 -5.68 -2.63
CA LEU A 18 -4.30 -6.84 -1.77
C LEU A 18 -4.27 -8.14 -2.61
N THR A 19 -5.20 -8.25 -3.55
CA THR A 19 -5.44 -9.49 -4.28
C THR A 19 -5.16 -9.29 -5.77
N ILE A 20 -3.99 -9.76 -6.22
CA ILE A 20 -3.63 -9.78 -7.64
C ILE A 20 -3.57 -11.24 -8.08
N SER A 21 -4.58 -11.69 -8.83
CA SER A 21 -4.64 -13.05 -9.36
C SER A 21 -3.43 -13.35 -10.25
N GLY A 22 -2.72 -14.45 -9.97
CA GLY A 22 -1.55 -14.88 -10.75
C GLY A 22 -0.25 -14.08 -10.48
N ALA A 23 -0.24 -13.20 -9.49
CA ALA A 23 0.95 -12.44 -9.10
C ALA A 23 1.24 -12.58 -7.60
N TRP A 24 2.31 -11.93 -7.13
CA TRP A 24 2.56 -11.79 -5.70
C TRP A 24 1.46 -10.94 -5.05
N GLY A 25 0.87 -11.46 -3.96
CA GLY A 25 -0.10 -10.71 -3.18
C GLY A 25 0.50 -9.45 -2.53
N GLY A 26 -0.35 -8.50 -2.15
CA GLY A 26 0.07 -7.19 -1.64
C GLY A 26 1.07 -7.26 -0.49
N VAL A 27 0.92 -8.24 0.42
CA VAL A 27 1.82 -8.45 1.57
C VAL A 27 3.22 -8.86 1.14
N VAL A 28 3.33 -9.87 0.28
CA VAL A 28 4.62 -10.37 -0.23
C VAL A 28 5.33 -9.24 -0.97
N LEU A 29 4.59 -8.51 -1.80
CA LEU A 29 5.14 -7.38 -2.52
C LEU A 29 5.60 -6.26 -1.58
N CYS A 30 4.83 -5.91 -0.54
CA CYS A 30 5.22 -4.93 0.46
C CYS A 30 6.59 -5.27 1.08
N GLN A 31 6.79 -6.53 1.44
CA GLN A 31 8.06 -7.01 2.00
C GLN A 31 9.22 -6.85 1.00
N GLU A 32 9.03 -7.18 -0.27
CA GLU A 32 10.07 -7.00 -1.30
C GLU A 32 10.38 -5.52 -1.55
N ILE A 33 9.38 -4.65 -1.56
CA ILE A 33 9.57 -3.21 -1.70
C ILE A 33 10.40 -2.66 -0.54
N ARG A 34 10.13 -3.10 0.69
CA ARG A 34 10.86 -2.69 1.90
C ARG A 34 12.35 -3.05 1.88
N LYS A 35 12.74 -4.11 1.17
CA LYS A 35 14.15 -4.47 0.99
C LYS A 35 14.90 -3.48 0.10
N ILE A 36 14.18 -2.78 -0.79
CA ILE A 36 14.76 -1.91 -1.82
C ILE A 36 14.62 -0.43 -1.42
N ARG A 37 13.48 -0.07 -0.82
CA ARG A 37 13.14 1.29 -0.41
C ARG A 37 12.88 1.33 1.09
N GLY A 38 13.36 2.38 1.74
CA GLY A 38 13.16 2.64 3.17
C GLY A 38 11.69 2.84 3.55
N MET A 39 11.46 3.49 4.69
CA MET A 39 10.11 3.64 5.29
C MET A 39 9.19 4.65 4.56
N ILE A 40 9.05 4.54 3.23
CA ILE A 40 7.96 5.22 2.51
C ILE A 40 6.61 4.59 2.89
N PRO A 41 5.52 5.35 3.03
CA PRO A 41 4.22 4.75 3.32
C PRO A 41 3.76 3.87 2.14
N ILE A 42 3.38 2.63 2.46
CA ILE A 42 2.80 1.66 1.51
C ILE A 42 1.42 1.33 2.05
N PHE A 43 0.36 1.67 1.33
CA PHE A 43 -1.02 1.41 1.74
C PHE A 43 -1.57 0.20 1.00
N VAL A 44 -2.36 -0.62 1.69
CA VAL A 44 -3.09 -1.72 1.07
C VAL A 44 -4.49 -1.25 0.65
N VAL A 45 -4.94 -1.71 -0.52
CA VAL A 45 -6.22 -1.34 -1.11
C VAL A 45 -6.95 -2.61 -1.53
N SER A 46 -8.19 -2.81 -1.07
CA SER A 46 -8.98 -4.01 -1.41
C SER A 46 -10.46 -3.72 -1.42
N GLY A 47 -11.23 -4.45 -2.23
CA GLY A 47 -12.70 -4.48 -2.11
C GLY A 47 -13.20 -5.42 -1.01
N TYR A 48 -12.33 -6.29 -0.49
CA TYR A 48 -12.65 -7.24 0.57
C TYR A 48 -12.20 -6.67 1.92
N SER A 49 -13.06 -5.85 2.54
CA SER A 49 -12.74 -5.17 3.80
C SER A 49 -12.61 -6.10 5.01
N GLN A 50 -13.00 -7.37 4.87
CA GLN A 50 -12.93 -8.37 5.93
C GLN A 50 -11.61 -9.15 5.95
N ASP A 51 -10.73 -8.93 4.96
CA ASP A 51 -9.43 -9.56 4.95
C ASP A 51 -8.58 -9.03 6.13
N PRO A 52 -7.85 -9.89 6.86
CA PRO A 52 -7.04 -9.48 8.01
C PRO A 52 -6.09 -8.32 7.73
N GLU A 53 -5.53 -8.25 6.52
CA GLU A 53 -4.65 -7.19 6.05
C GLU A 53 -5.35 -5.84 5.92
N MET A 54 -6.67 -5.85 5.69
CA MET A 54 -7.50 -4.64 5.64
C MET A 54 -7.92 -4.21 7.04
N ILE A 55 -8.20 -5.16 7.95
CA ILE A 55 -8.65 -4.91 9.33
C ILE A 55 -7.47 -4.48 10.23
N GLN A 56 -6.32 -5.15 10.11
CA GLN A 56 -5.12 -4.92 10.92
C GLN A 56 -3.88 -4.65 10.03
N PRO A 57 -3.91 -3.62 9.16
CA PRO A 57 -2.86 -3.37 8.16
C PRO A 57 -1.45 -3.26 8.73
N GLN A 58 -1.33 -2.78 9.97
CA GLN A 58 -0.05 -2.56 10.66
C GLN A 58 0.70 -3.86 10.93
N ASP A 59 -0.03 -4.96 11.20
CA ASP A 59 0.56 -6.28 11.44
C ASP A 59 1.21 -6.86 10.15
N TYR A 60 0.87 -6.29 8.99
CA TYR A 60 1.35 -6.68 7.67
C TYR A 60 2.32 -5.65 7.05
N GLY A 61 2.72 -4.63 7.81
CA GLY A 61 3.68 -3.61 7.37
C GLY A 61 3.07 -2.46 6.57
N PHE A 62 1.75 -2.35 6.54
CA PHE A 62 1.02 -1.22 5.97
C PHE A 62 0.61 -0.24 7.10
N PRO A 63 0.83 1.07 6.98
CA PRO A 63 0.44 2.01 8.02
C PRO A 63 -1.09 2.24 8.04
N ALA A 64 -1.77 2.04 6.92
CA ALA A 64 -3.23 2.09 6.78
C ALA A 64 -3.71 1.27 5.57
N SER A 65 -5.01 1.00 5.52
CA SER A 65 -5.72 0.36 4.40
C SER A 65 -6.77 1.32 3.80
N LEU A 66 -7.14 1.10 2.54
CA LEU A 66 -8.19 1.84 1.84
C LEU A 66 -9.17 0.88 1.15
N GLY A 67 -10.42 0.86 1.60
CA GLY A 67 -11.45 -0.05 1.07
C GLY A 67 -12.03 0.43 -0.26
N LYS A 68 -12.24 -0.46 -1.23
CA LYS A 68 -12.94 -0.15 -2.49
C LYS A 68 -14.45 -0.42 -2.35
N PRO A 69 -15.32 0.41 -2.96
CA PRO A 69 -15.01 1.68 -3.60
C PRO A 69 -14.69 2.76 -2.54
N PHE A 70 -13.76 3.66 -2.86
CA PHE A 70 -13.46 4.85 -2.05
C PHE A 70 -13.64 6.12 -2.89
N GLY A 71 -14.00 7.21 -2.21
CA GLY A 71 -14.08 8.54 -2.80
C GLY A 71 -12.80 9.36 -2.65
N MET A 72 -12.75 10.51 -3.33
CA MET A 72 -11.64 11.45 -3.22
C MET A 72 -11.40 11.96 -1.79
N GLY A 73 -12.47 12.13 -1.00
CA GLY A 73 -12.37 12.58 0.39
C GLY A 73 -11.58 11.61 1.27
N GLU A 74 -11.80 10.29 1.10
CA GLU A 74 -11.09 9.25 1.84
C GLU A 74 -9.62 9.18 1.43
N LEU A 75 -9.35 9.24 0.12
CA LEU A 75 -7.98 9.27 -0.40
C LEU A 75 -7.20 10.49 0.12
N VAL A 76 -7.78 11.69 0.03
CA VAL A 76 -7.14 12.93 0.50
C VAL A 76 -6.92 12.90 2.01
N SER A 77 -7.89 12.40 2.78
CA SER A 77 -7.74 12.27 4.23
C SER A 77 -6.58 11.36 4.60
N LEU A 78 -6.49 10.20 3.95
CA LEU A 78 -5.38 9.27 4.15
C LEU A 78 -4.04 9.90 3.76
N LEU A 79 -3.95 10.57 2.60
CA LEU A 79 -2.72 11.23 2.18
C LEU A 79 -2.30 12.33 3.16
N ASN A 80 -3.22 13.17 3.66
CA ASN A 80 -2.91 14.23 4.63
C ASN A 80 -2.40 13.69 5.97
N ILE A 81 -2.78 12.47 6.35
CA ILE A 81 -2.31 11.85 7.60
C ILE A 81 -0.83 11.42 7.46
N TYR A 82 -0.45 10.87 6.30
CA TYR A 82 0.81 10.17 6.13
C TYR A 82 1.84 10.90 5.28
N LEU A 83 1.42 11.85 4.45
CA LEU A 83 2.28 12.69 3.63
C LEU A 83 2.23 14.13 4.16
N LYS A 84 3.39 14.67 4.52
CA LYS A 84 3.58 16.05 4.96
C LYS A 84 4.52 16.77 4.03
#